data_AF-A0AAV6UED2-F1
#
_entry.id   AF-A0AAV6UED2-F1
#
_cell.length_a   1.000
_cell.length_b   1.000
_cell.length_c   1.000
_cell.angle_alpha   90.00
_cell.angle_beta   90.00
_cell.angle_gamma   90.00
#
_symmetry.space_group_name_H-M   'P 1'
#
loop_
_entity.id
_entity.type
_entity.pdbx_description
1 polymer ?
#
loop_
_entity_poly.entity_id
_entity_poly.type
_entity_poly.pdbx_seq_one_letter_code
_entity_poly.pdbx_strand_id
1 'polypeptide(L)'
;MKTLIDYFDYEVEFQPNGTFGSKLPDGTFNGMVGSLMRNETDIGGPLLVTEERNKAVEFSVPFSIFQYGLMSGTVETQKHPFLIFDIFELPVWLTLFASVVFMAAAATVVYYGFGGDERWFIRHLINSPSFRLLQLLWFAGPGLVCLYSYQGGIISAFAANKIKTKFESLDDLKQYQSAKAMALSGSAITRFFESLTNTPGKYEYVWNRMKDSTIQYDVPGSVPPWMDVINKGKACVVGESYHMKTRVGDRFFKTGKCGLRVSDIDLQSSYVALAFRKEYHNTDLVKKFNRGIF
;
A
#
# COMPACT_ATOMS: atom_id res chain seq x y z
N MET A 1 -1.89 32.12 15.01
CA MET A 1 -1.99 31.66 13.60
C MET A 1 -3.28 32.28 13.09
N LYS A 2 -3.20 33.17 12.11
CA LYS A 2 -4.40 33.71 11.48
C LYS A 2 -4.94 32.69 10.48
N THR A 3 -6.24 32.64 10.30
CA THR A 3 -6.93 31.72 9.39
C THR A 3 -7.68 32.53 8.34
N LEU A 4 -8.18 31.88 7.28
CA LEU A 4 -8.92 32.56 6.21
C LEU A 4 -10.13 33.37 6.73
N ILE A 5 -10.73 32.93 7.84
CA ILE A 5 -11.83 33.60 8.55
C ILE A 5 -11.45 35.01 9.01
N ASP A 6 -10.17 35.26 9.30
CA ASP A 6 -9.71 36.55 9.85
C ASP A 6 -9.60 37.64 8.77
N TYR A 7 -9.85 37.32 7.49
CA TYR A 7 -9.59 38.22 6.36
C TYR A 7 -10.78 38.46 5.45
N PHE A 8 -11.77 37.58 5.46
CA PHE A 8 -12.98 37.74 4.65
C PHE A 8 -14.17 37.00 5.27
N ASP A 9 -15.34 37.58 5.08
CA ASP A 9 -16.61 36.90 5.34
C ASP A 9 -16.82 35.84 4.26
N TYR A 10 -17.23 34.64 4.66
CA TYR A 10 -17.47 33.53 3.75
C TYR A 10 -18.69 32.74 4.18
N GLU A 11 -19.35 32.15 3.18
CA GLU A 11 -20.42 31.17 3.36
C GLU A 11 -19.92 29.83 2.82
N VAL A 12 -20.10 28.77 3.61
CA VAL A 12 -19.68 27.43 3.22
C VAL A 12 -20.89 26.68 2.69
N GLU A 13 -20.85 26.35 1.40
CA GLU A 13 -21.84 25.49 0.79
C GLU A 13 -21.24 24.14 0.40
N PHE A 14 -21.97 23.08 0.72
CA PHE A 14 -21.63 21.75 0.22
C PHE A 14 -22.21 21.57 -1.18
N GLN A 15 -21.41 21.02 -2.09
CA GLN A 15 -21.89 20.76 -3.46
C GLN A 15 -23.11 19.81 -3.41
N PRO A 16 -24.28 20.19 -3.95
CA PRO A 16 -25.52 19.41 -3.83
C PRO A 16 -25.41 17.96 -4.34
N ASN A 17 -24.65 17.77 -5.42
CA ASN A 17 -24.46 16.46 -6.05
C ASN A 17 -23.24 15.70 -5.50
N GLY A 18 -22.47 16.27 -4.57
CA GLY A 18 -21.27 15.64 -3.99
C GLY A 18 -20.14 15.35 -4.99
N THR A 19 -20.17 15.93 -6.19
CA THR A 19 -19.18 15.67 -7.24
C THR A 19 -18.14 16.78 -7.32
N PHE A 20 -16.86 16.40 -7.46
CA PHE A 20 -15.76 17.35 -7.64
C PHE A 20 -15.84 18.11 -8.97
N GLY A 21 -16.35 17.44 -10.00
CA GLY A 21 -16.55 18.03 -11.31
C GLY A 21 -15.73 17.35 -12.39
N SER A 22 -16.45 16.98 -13.44
CA SER A 22 -16.00 16.23 -14.60
C SER A 22 -16.46 16.95 -15.86
N LYS A 23 -15.62 16.91 -16.88
CA LYS A 23 -15.91 17.53 -18.17
C LYS A 23 -17.02 16.78 -18.91
N LEU A 24 -18.06 17.49 -19.29
CA LEU A 24 -19.18 16.96 -20.06
C LEU A 24 -18.87 17.00 -21.57
N PRO A 25 -19.62 16.25 -22.41
CA PRO A 25 -19.41 16.23 -23.86
C PRO A 25 -19.58 17.61 -24.54
N ASP A 26 -20.37 18.49 -23.94
CA ASP A 26 -20.58 19.87 -24.39
C ASP A 26 -19.40 20.81 -24.06
N GLY A 27 -18.38 20.32 -23.36
CA GLY A 27 -17.22 21.08 -22.93
C GLY A 27 -17.39 21.82 -21.60
N THR A 28 -18.58 21.80 -20.99
CA THR A 28 -18.83 22.34 -19.65
C THR A 28 -18.39 21.37 -18.56
N PHE A 29 -18.38 21.82 -17.31
CA PHE A 29 -18.11 20.95 -16.16
C PHE A 29 -19.35 20.84 -15.27
N ASN A 30 -19.55 19.65 -14.69
CA ASN A 30 -20.48 19.47 -13.59
C ASN A 30 -19.79 19.64 -12.22
N GLY A 31 -20.52 19.41 -11.13
CA GLY A 31 -19.96 19.43 -9.77
C GLY A 31 -19.35 20.77 -9.38
N MET A 32 -18.40 20.72 -8.44
CA MET A 32 -17.73 21.90 -7.88
C MET A 32 -17.00 22.75 -8.94
N VAL A 33 -16.30 22.12 -9.89
CA VAL A 33 -15.68 22.83 -11.02
C VAL A 33 -16.74 23.52 -11.89
N GLY A 34 -17.89 22.89 -12.10
CA GLY A 34 -19.01 23.49 -12.82
C GLY A 34 -19.60 24.71 -12.13
N SER A 35 -19.77 24.67 -10.81
CA SER A 35 -20.26 25.80 -10.02
C SER A 35 -19.32 27.01 -10.11
N LEU A 36 -18.00 26.76 -10.07
CA LEU A 36 -16.98 27.79 -10.31
C LEU A 36 -17.06 28.40 -11.72
N MET A 37 -17.33 27.57 -12.73
CA MET A 37 -17.49 28.05 -14.12
C MET A 37 -18.77 28.86 -14.33
N ARG A 38 -19.84 28.55 -13.61
CA ARG A 38 -21.14 29.24 -13.69
C ARG A 38 -21.23 30.48 -12.80
N ASN A 39 -20.14 30.87 -12.13
CA ASN A 39 -20.10 31.97 -11.17
C ASN A 39 -21.07 31.79 -9.98
N GLU A 40 -21.40 30.54 -9.63
CA GLU A 40 -22.23 30.20 -8.46
C GLU A 40 -21.41 30.13 -7.17
N THR A 41 -20.10 29.90 -7.28
CA THR A 41 -19.18 29.79 -6.14
C THR A 41 -17.88 30.53 -6.45
N ASP A 42 -17.28 31.19 -5.46
CA ASP A 42 -16.03 31.95 -5.63
C ASP A 42 -14.77 31.09 -5.52
N ILE A 43 -14.77 30.19 -4.53
CA ILE A 43 -13.65 29.33 -4.17
C ILE A 43 -14.19 27.92 -3.97
N GLY A 44 -13.55 26.92 -4.59
CA GLY A 44 -13.91 25.51 -4.48
C GLY A 44 -12.70 24.64 -4.18
N GLY A 45 -12.85 23.69 -3.27
CA GLY A 45 -11.87 22.64 -3.07
C GLY A 45 -12.03 21.92 -1.74
N PRO A 46 -11.05 21.07 -1.39
CA PRO A 46 -9.81 20.78 -2.14
C PRO A 46 -10.05 20.04 -3.47
N LEU A 47 -9.31 20.39 -4.53
CA LEU A 47 -9.41 19.74 -5.85
C LEU A 47 -8.03 19.29 -6.36
N LEU A 48 -7.99 18.11 -6.99
CA LEU A 48 -6.84 17.67 -7.78
C LEU A 48 -6.66 18.54 -9.01
N VAL A 49 -5.45 19.09 -9.14
CA VAL A 49 -5.01 19.89 -10.29
C VAL A 49 -4.80 18.94 -11.47
N THR A 50 -5.58 19.15 -12.53
CA THR A 50 -5.47 18.42 -13.80
C THR A 50 -5.45 19.42 -14.94
N GLU A 51 -4.88 19.06 -16.08
CA GLU A 51 -4.82 19.96 -17.24
C GLU A 51 -6.22 20.41 -17.67
N GLU A 52 -7.19 19.49 -17.69
CA GLU A 52 -8.57 19.80 -18.07
C GLU A 52 -9.22 20.82 -17.13
N ARG A 53 -9.04 20.66 -15.82
CA ARG A 53 -9.58 21.60 -14.83
C ARG A 53 -8.85 22.94 -14.86
N ASN A 54 -7.53 22.95 -15.06
CA ASN A 54 -6.73 24.17 -15.12
C ASN A 54 -7.08 25.06 -16.33
N LYS A 55 -7.68 24.47 -17.38
CA LYS A 55 -8.25 25.25 -18.50
C LYS A 55 -9.59 25.90 -18.15
N ALA A 56 -10.33 25.36 -17.19
CA ALA A 56 -11.67 25.80 -16.80
C ALA A 56 -11.67 26.80 -15.62
N VAL A 57 -10.77 26.63 -14.65
CA VAL A 57 -10.70 27.40 -13.40
C VAL A 57 -9.25 27.80 -13.10
N GLU A 58 -9.07 28.78 -12.22
CA GLU A 58 -7.75 29.20 -11.75
C GLU A 58 -7.37 28.46 -10.47
N PHE A 59 -6.20 27.83 -10.40
CA PHE A 59 -5.76 27.15 -9.17
C PHE A 59 -4.82 28.01 -8.33
N SER A 60 -4.89 27.83 -7.00
CA SER A 60 -3.85 28.30 -6.08
C SER A 60 -2.54 27.56 -6.30
N VAL A 61 -1.46 28.07 -5.69
CA VAL A 61 -0.27 27.24 -5.45
C VAL A 61 -0.70 25.99 -4.68
N PRO A 62 -0.30 24.78 -5.11
CA PRO A 62 -0.63 23.56 -4.41
C PRO A 62 -0.10 23.58 -2.98
N PHE A 63 -0.97 23.25 -2.02
CA PHE A 63 -0.60 23.17 -0.61
C PHE A 63 -0.30 21.74 -0.16
N SER A 64 -0.61 20.73 -0.99
CA SER A 64 -0.34 19.33 -0.68
C SER A 64 -0.17 18.48 -1.93
N ILE A 65 0.52 17.35 -1.75
CA ILE A 65 0.71 16.31 -2.78
C ILE A 65 -0.13 15.11 -2.37
N PHE A 66 -0.87 14.57 -3.32
CA PHE A 66 -1.70 13.38 -3.14
C PHE A 66 -1.13 12.21 -3.92
N GLN A 67 -0.96 11.10 -3.21
CA GLN A 67 -0.63 9.80 -3.78
C GLN A 67 -1.90 8.97 -3.92
N TYR A 68 -1.98 8.22 -5.01
CA TYR A 68 -3.03 7.24 -5.22
C TYR A 68 -2.74 5.96 -4.45
N GLY A 69 -3.80 5.31 -4.00
CA GLY A 69 -3.72 4.06 -3.24
C GLY A 69 -4.79 3.07 -3.62
N LEU A 70 -4.68 1.91 -3.00
CA LEU A 70 -5.60 0.79 -3.10
C LEU A 70 -6.10 0.44 -1.71
N MET A 71 -7.39 0.63 -1.45
CA MET A 71 -8.03 0.09 -0.27
C MET A 71 -8.49 -1.35 -0.53
N SER A 72 -8.06 -2.25 0.33
CA SER A 72 -8.35 -3.68 0.23
C SER A 72 -8.66 -4.29 1.61
N GLY A 73 -9.42 -5.37 1.61
CA GLY A 73 -9.62 -6.22 2.77
C GLY A 73 -8.33 -6.91 3.17
N THR A 74 -8.17 -7.16 4.46
CA THR A 74 -7.05 -7.93 4.98
C THR A 74 -7.33 -9.42 4.93
N VAL A 75 -6.32 -10.19 4.57
CA VAL A 75 -6.31 -11.66 4.65
C VAL A 75 -5.33 -12.08 5.73
N GLU A 76 -5.74 -13.03 6.56
CA GLU A 76 -4.80 -13.68 7.47
C GLU A 76 -3.75 -14.42 6.65
N THR A 77 -2.48 -14.15 6.92
CA THR A 77 -1.40 -14.93 6.30
C THR A 77 -1.54 -16.37 6.79
N GLN A 78 -1.89 -17.27 5.88
CA GLN A 78 -1.94 -18.70 6.16
C GLN A 78 -0.56 -19.17 6.63
N LYS A 79 -0.45 -19.55 7.91
CA LYS A 79 0.75 -20.18 8.47
C LYS A 79 0.76 -21.62 7.99
N HIS A 80 1.29 -21.85 6.80
CA HIS A 80 1.41 -23.18 6.24
C HIS A 80 2.49 -23.97 7.02
N PRO A 81 2.39 -25.31 7.15
CA PRO A 81 3.31 -26.11 7.97
C PRO A 81 4.79 -26.01 7.56
N PHE A 82 5.07 -25.64 6.31
CA PHE A 82 6.43 -25.53 5.77
C PHE A 82 7.14 -24.21 6.09
N LEU A 83 6.50 -23.27 6.82
CA LEU A 83 7.12 -22.01 7.27
C LEU A 83 8.44 -22.24 8.03
N ILE A 84 8.59 -23.42 8.64
CA ILE A 84 9.79 -23.89 9.35
C ILE A 84 11.02 -23.89 8.41
N PHE A 85 10.84 -24.18 7.13
CA PHE A 85 11.93 -24.18 6.15
C PHE A 85 12.28 -22.77 5.65
N ASP A 86 11.32 -21.83 5.66
CA ASP A 86 11.49 -20.44 5.21
C ASP A 86 12.33 -19.57 6.16
N ILE A 87 12.70 -20.07 7.34
CA ILE A 87 13.41 -19.31 8.37
C ILE A 87 14.86 -19.06 7.99
N PHE A 88 15.49 -20.05 7.35
CA PHE A 88 16.81 -19.93 6.77
C PHE A 88 16.69 -20.01 5.26
N GLU A 89 17.41 -19.14 4.57
CA GLU A 89 17.49 -19.21 3.11
C GLU A 89 18.21 -20.49 2.66
N LEU A 90 17.92 -20.95 1.45
CA LEU A 90 18.51 -22.15 0.88
C LEU A 90 20.05 -22.20 0.97
N PRO A 91 20.82 -21.10 0.74
CA PRO A 91 22.27 -21.13 0.91
C PRO A 91 22.72 -21.49 2.32
N VAL A 92 21.99 -21.05 3.36
CA VAL A 92 22.30 -21.36 4.76
C VAL A 92 22.03 -22.83 5.07
N TRP A 93 20.95 -23.40 4.52
CA TRP A 93 20.70 -24.83 4.61
C TRP A 93 21.80 -25.66 3.95
N LEU A 94 22.27 -25.23 2.77
CA LEU A 94 23.35 -25.90 2.07
C LEU A 94 24.69 -25.82 2.83
N THR A 95 25.00 -24.69 3.47
CA THR A 95 26.22 -24.57 4.28
C THR A 95 26.15 -25.40 5.56
N LEU A 96 24.98 -25.49 6.21
CA LEU A 96 24.76 -26.40 7.34
C LEU A 96 24.97 -27.86 6.91
N PHE A 97 24.37 -28.28 5.79
CA PHE A 97 24.56 -29.62 5.25
C PHE A 97 26.03 -29.89 4.91
N ALA A 98 26.69 -28.97 4.20
CA ALA A 98 28.10 -29.07 3.87
C ALA A 98 29.00 -29.16 5.12
N SER A 99 28.66 -28.45 6.21
CA SER A 99 29.42 -28.50 7.47
C SER A 99 29.31 -29.88 8.14
N VAL A 100 28.15 -30.53 8.08
CA VAL A 100 27.95 -31.90 8.58
C VAL A 100 28.77 -32.89 7.73
N VAL A 101 28.72 -32.76 6.40
CA VAL A 101 29.53 -33.58 5.49
C VAL A 101 31.03 -33.39 5.74
N PHE A 102 31.47 -32.16 6.00
CA PHE A 102 32.86 -31.87 6.37
C PHE A 102 33.28 -32.58 7.66
N MET A 103 32.44 -32.56 8.70
CA MET A 103 32.71 -33.29 9.94
C MET A 103 32.77 -34.81 9.73
N ALA A 104 31.88 -35.36 8.88
CA ALA A 104 31.89 -36.78 8.53
C ALA A 104 33.14 -37.15 7.72
N ALA A 105 33.56 -36.30 6.79
CA ALA A 105 34.79 -36.48 6.02
C ALA A 105 36.03 -36.42 6.93
N ALA A 106 36.10 -35.46 7.85
CA ALA A 106 37.17 -35.35 8.83
C ALA A 106 37.25 -36.61 9.73
N ALA A 107 36.10 -37.10 10.20
CA ALA A 107 36.02 -38.37 10.94
C ALA A 107 36.53 -39.57 10.12
N THR A 108 36.22 -39.59 8.83
CA THR A 108 36.64 -40.65 7.89
C THR A 108 38.14 -40.58 7.58
N VAL A 109 38.72 -39.39 7.43
CA VAL A 109 40.18 -39.24 7.27
C VAL A 109 40.92 -39.73 8.51
N VAL A 110 40.40 -39.41 9.71
CA VAL A 110 40.94 -39.93 10.97
C VAL A 110 40.77 -41.46 11.04
N TYR A 111 39.67 -42.03 10.51
CA TYR A 111 39.50 -43.48 10.40
C TYR A 111 40.62 -44.15 9.61
N TYR A 112 40.84 -43.68 8.38
CA TYR A 112 41.85 -44.29 7.49
C TYR A 112 43.28 -44.02 7.94
N GLY A 113 43.55 -42.87 8.58
CA GLY A 113 44.89 -42.52 9.07
C GLY A 113 45.38 -43.35 10.27
N PHE A 114 44.48 -43.96 11.05
CA PHE A 114 44.82 -44.71 12.26
C PHE A 114 44.75 -46.25 12.13
N GLY A 115 44.46 -46.77 10.93
CA GLY A 115 44.37 -48.22 10.68
C GLY A 115 42.96 -48.77 10.95
N GLY A 116 42.28 -49.18 9.87
CA GLY A 116 40.83 -49.43 9.84
C GLY A 116 40.32 -50.75 10.43
N ASP A 117 40.95 -51.33 11.46
CA ASP A 117 40.55 -52.66 11.99
C ASP A 117 40.26 -52.72 13.50
N GLU A 118 40.11 -51.57 14.16
CA GLU A 118 39.67 -51.53 15.56
C GLU A 118 38.14 -51.63 15.64
N ARG A 119 37.61 -52.76 16.16
CA ARG A 119 36.18 -52.94 16.51
C ARG A 119 35.63 -51.82 17.41
N TRP A 120 36.53 -51.06 18.04
CA TRP A 120 36.25 -49.93 18.92
C TRP A 120 36.59 -48.56 18.32
N PHE A 121 36.71 -48.45 17.00
CA PHE A 121 37.08 -47.22 16.30
C PHE A 121 36.27 -45.99 16.74
N ILE A 122 34.93 -46.09 16.84
CA ILE A 122 34.08 -44.98 17.29
C ILE A 122 34.49 -44.49 18.70
N ARG A 123 34.81 -45.42 19.60
CA ARG A 123 35.26 -45.11 20.96
C ARG A 123 36.63 -44.42 20.94
N HIS A 124 37.52 -44.80 20.02
CA HIS A 124 38.84 -44.19 19.87
C HIS A 124 38.76 -42.80 19.23
N LEU A 125 37.95 -42.63 18.17
CA LEU A 125 37.69 -41.37 17.50
C LEU A 125 37.13 -40.33 18.48
N ILE A 126 36.07 -40.69 19.22
CA ILE A 126 35.44 -39.83 20.23
C ILE A 126 36.41 -39.54 21.39
N ASN A 127 37.36 -40.44 21.68
CA ASN A 127 38.37 -40.22 22.72
C ASN A 127 39.59 -39.42 22.27
N SER A 128 39.79 -39.22 20.97
CA SER A 128 40.93 -38.48 20.47
C SER A 128 40.84 -36.98 20.83
N PRO A 129 41.88 -36.37 21.41
CA PRO A 129 41.84 -34.96 21.83
C PRO A 129 41.56 -33.99 20.69
N SER A 130 42.13 -34.24 19.50
CA SER A 130 41.98 -33.38 18.31
C SER A 130 40.56 -33.41 17.76
N PHE A 131 39.93 -34.59 17.68
CA PHE A 131 38.54 -34.71 17.22
C PHE A 131 37.57 -34.12 18.24
N ARG A 132 37.83 -34.27 19.55
CA ARG A 132 37.05 -33.61 20.60
C ARG A 132 37.11 -32.10 20.50
N LEU A 133 38.28 -31.51 20.27
CA LEU A 133 38.40 -30.06 20.09
C LEU A 133 37.65 -29.60 18.84
N LEU A 134 37.80 -30.30 17.71
CA LEU A 134 37.06 -30.01 16.49
C LEU A 134 35.54 -30.11 16.68
N GLN A 135 35.08 -31.17 17.34
CA GLN A 135 33.69 -31.39 17.69
C GLN A 135 33.17 -30.27 18.59
N LEU A 136 33.90 -29.90 19.65
CA LEU A 136 33.53 -28.80 20.54
C LEU A 136 33.45 -27.47 19.79
N LEU A 137 34.42 -27.17 18.93
CA LEU A 137 34.41 -25.93 18.13
C LEU A 137 33.24 -25.89 17.15
N TRP A 138 32.92 -27.01 16.49
CA TRP A 138 31.79 -27.11 15.56
C TRP A 138 30.44 -27.02 16.28
N PHE A 139 30.28 -27.73 17.41
CA PHE A 139 29.04 -27.66 18.20
C PHE A 139 28.88 -26.29 18.86
N ALA A 140 29.91 -25.76 19.52
CA ALA A 140 29.80 -24.52 20.29
C ALA A 140 29.73 -23.27 19.41
N GLY A 141 30.41 -23.27 18.26
CA GLY A 141 30.36 -22.19 17.29
C GLY A 141 29.11 -22.27 16.42
N PRO A 142 29.22 -22.81 15.19
CA PRO A 142 28.11 -22.79 14.24
C PRO A 142 26.88 -23.58 14.74
N GLY A 143 27.05 -24.71 15.44
CA GLY A 143 25.93 -25.51 15.94
C GLY A 143 24.99 -24.76 16.87
N LEU A 144 25.51 -24.22 17.99
CA LEU A 144 24.73 -23.47 18.96
C LEU A 144 24.23 -22.14 18.38
N VAL A 145 25.06 -21.42 17.64
CA VAL A 145 24.66 -20.13 17.05
C VAL A 145 23.51 -20.32 16.07
N CYS A 146 23.60 -21.30 15.16
CA CYS A 146 22.52 -21.58 14.21
C CYS A 146 21.27 -22.11 14.92
N LEU A 147 21.41 -22.97 15.95
CA LEU A 147 20.28 -23.47 16.72
C LEU A 147 19.50 -22.33 17.40
N TYR A 148 20.19 -21.45 18.13
CA TYR A 148 19.54 -20.34 18.83
C TYR A 148 18.98 -19.29 17.86
N SER A 149 19.69 -19.01 16.76
CA SER A 149 19.21 -18.11 15.70
C SER A 149 17.95 -18.66 15.04
N TYR A 150 17.92 -19.96 14.78
CA TYR A 150 16.76 -20.64 14.21
C TYR A 150 15.57 -20.66 15.17
N GLN A 151 15.82 -20.97 16.44
CA GLN A 151 14.80 -20.92 17.50
C GLN A 151 14.21 -19.51 17.62
N GLY A 152 15.05 -18.48 17.66
CA GLY A 152 14.60 -17.08 17.66
C GLY A 152 13.79 -16.73 16.41
N GLY A 153 14.22 -17.22 15.25
CA GLY A 153 13.51 -17.08 13.97
C GLY A 153 12.12 -17.71 13.99
N ILE A 154 11.98 -18.96 14.47
CA ILE A 154 10.69 -19.63 14.66
C ILE A 154 9.80 -18.79 15.57
N ILE A 155 10.28 -18.45 16.76
CA ILE A 155 9.49 -17.73 17.77
C ILE A 155 8.99 -16.40 17.20
N SER A 156 9.86 -15.63 16.55
CA SER A 156 9.49 -14.37 15.90
C SER A 156 8.48 -14.57 14.76
N ALA A 157 8.71 -15.55 13.89
CA ALA A 157 7.83 -15.82 12.74
C ALA A 157 6.42 -16.25 13.18
N PHE A 158 6.31 -17.05 14.24
CA PHE A 158 5.02 -17.48 14.77
C PHE A 158 4.34 -16.42 15.66
N ALA A 159 5.11 -15.61 16.39
CA ALA A 159 4.59 -14.48 17.15
C ALA A 159 4.05 -13.36 16.26
N ALA A 160 4.65 -13.16 15.08
CA ALA A 160 4.19 -12.18 14.11
C ALA A 160 2.86 -12.62 13.47
N ASN A 161 1.76 -11.97 13.85
CA ASN A 161 0.52 -12.02 13.08
C ASN A 161 0.64 -11.09 11.88
N LYS A 162 1.25 -11.59 10.80
CA LYS A 162 1.32 -10.86 9.52
C LYS A 162 -0.08 -10.81 8.91
N ILE A 163 -0.76 -9.68 9.09
CA ILE A 163 -1.99 -9.37 8.36
C ILE A 163 -1.57 -8.80 7.01
N LYS A 164 -1.81 -9.55 5.93
CA LYS A 164 -1.53 -9.10 4.56
C LYS A 164 -2.77 -8.46 3.96
N THR A 165 -2.59 -7.54 3.04
CA THR A 165 -3.73 -7.05 2.24
C THR A 165 -3.99 -8.04 1.12
N LYS A 166 -5.25 -8.17 0.70
CA LYS A 166 -5.60 -9.06 -0.41
C LYS A 166 -5.07 -8.55 -1.76
N PHE A 167 -4.98 -7.23 -1.88
CA PHE A 167 -4.45 -6.55 -3.05
C PHE A 167 -3.44 -5.52 -2.54
N GLU A 168 -2.20 -5.62 -3.01
CA GLU A 168 -1.13 -4.65 -2.76
C GLU A 168 -0.88 -3.80 -4.00
N SER A 169 -1.01 -4.40 -5.18
CA SER A 169 -0.82 -3.74 -6.47
C SER A 169 -2.07 -3.83 -7.35
N LEU A 170 -2.16 -2.97 -8.37
CA LEU A 170 -3.19 -3.09 -9.40
C LEU A 170 -3.02 -4.38 -10.23
N ASP A 171 -1.78 -4.87 -10.37
CA ASP A 171 -1.49 -6.09 -11.12
C ASP A 171 -2.08 -7.33 -10.42
N ASP A 172 -2.30 -7.30 -9.10
CA ASP A 172 -2.96 -8.37 -8.35
C ASP A 172 -4.42 -8.57 -8.81
N LEU A 173 -5.06 -7.53 -9.35
CA LEU A 173 -6.42 -7.65 -9.91
C LEU A 173 -6.46 -8.60 -11.12
N LYS A 174 -5.33 -8.83 -11.81
CA LYS A 174 -5.26 -9.83 -12.89
C LYS A 174 -5.48 -11.25 -12.35
N GLN A 175 -4.95 -11.54 -11.16
CA GLN A 175 -5.06 -12.85 -10.52
C GLN A 175 -6.49 -13.12 -10.02
N TYR A 176 -7.17 -12.09 -9.51
CA TYR A 176 -8.52 -12.20 -8.97
C TYR A 176 -9.56 -11.59 -9.92
N GLN A 177 -9.97 -12.37 -10.94
CA GLN A 177 -10.91 -11.89 -11.97
C GLN A 177 -12.31 -11.54 -11.44
N SER A 178 -12.75 -12.16 -10.34
CA SER A 178 -14.06 -11.90 -9.72
C SER A 178 -14.10 -10.63 -8.85
N ALA A 179 -12.95 -10.03 -8.55
CA ALA A 179 -12.88 -8.84 -7.70
C ALA A 179 -13.20 -7.57 -8.50
N LYS A 180 -14.14 -6.77 -7.98
CA LYS A 180 -14.51 -5.47 -8.57
C LYS A 180 -13.51 -4.40 -8.16
N ALA A 181 -13.15 -3.51 -9.08
CA ALA A 181 -12.41 -2.30 -8.79
C ALA A 181 -13.40 -1.13 -8.71
N MET A 182 -13.35 -0.34 -7.64
CA MET A 182 -14.25 0.78 -7.43
C MET A 182 -13.47 2.09 -7.35
N ALA A 183 -14.08 3.19 -7.79
CA ALA A 183 -13.53 4.54 -7.64
C ALA A 183 -14.65 5.55 -7.45
N LEU A 184 -14.32 6.71 -6.89
CA LEU A 184 -15.29 7.78 -6.68
C LEU A 184 -15.75 8.36 -8.04
N SER A 185 -17.06 8.45 -8.23
CA SER A 185 -17.66 9.00 -9.44
C SER A 185 -17.27 10.46 -9.67
N GLY A 186 -16.88 10.79 -10.90
CA GLY A 186 -16.49 12.15 -11.29
C GLY A 186 -15.19 12.66 -10.66
N SER A 187 -14.37 11.76 -10.09
CA SER A 187 -13.05 12.06 -9.56
C SER A 187 -12.00 12.16 -10.68
N ALA A 188 -10.88 12.82 -10.39
CA ALA A 188 -9.76 12.87 -11.35
C ALA A 188 -9.20 11.47 -11.67
N ILE A 189 -9.32 10.52 -10.73
CA ILE A 189 -8.89 9.13 -10.91
C ILE A 189 -9.70 8.43 -11.99
N THR A 190 -11.03 8.57 -11.94
CA THR A 190 -11.88 7.96 -12.97
C THR A 190 -11.55 8.51 -14.36
N ARG A 191 -11.26 9.81 -14.46
CA ARG A 191 -10.83 10.45 -15.72
C ARG A 191 -9.43 10.03 -16.16
N PHE A 192 -8.51 9.85 -15.22
CA PHE A 192 -7.18 9.35 -15.50
C PHE A 192 -7.25 7.95 -16.14
N PHE A 193 -7.96 7.00 -15.54
CA PHE A 193 -8.12 5.67 -16.10
C PHE A 193 -8.94 5.64 -17.41
N GLU A 194 -9.94 6.51 -17.55
CA GLU A 194 -10.67 6.70 -18.80
C GLU A 194 -9.75 7.20 -19.93
N SER A 195 -8.90 8.21 -19.66
CA SER A 195 -7.98 8.74 -20.67
C SER A 195 -6.96 7.72 -21.17
N LEU A 196 -6.62 6.74 -20.31
CA LEU A 196 -5.68 5.67 -20.63
C LEU A 196 -6.26 4.60 -21.57
N THR A 197 -7.57 4.53 -21.80
CA THR A 197 -8.14 3.58 -22.77
C THR A 197 -7.77 3.90 -24.21
N ASN A 198 -7.48 5.17 -24.50
CA ASN A 198 -7.08 5.61 -25.83
C ASN A 198 -5.64 5.22 -26.17
N THR A 199 -4.89 4.70 -25.19
CA THR A 199 -3.53 4.16 -25.39
C THR A 199 -3.56 2.67 -25.10
N PRO A 200 -3.30 1.77 -26.07
CA PRO A 200 -3.23 0.34 -25.80
C PRO A 200 -2.14 0.09 -24.78
N GLY A 201 -2.51 -0.36 -23.58
CA GLY A 201 -1.60 -0.25 -22.44
C GLY A 201 -2.00 -1.02 -21.20
N LYS A 202 -1.07 -0.99 -20.23
CA LYS A 202 -1.03 -1.78 -18.99
C LYS A 202 -2.30 -1.69 -18.13
N TYR A 203 -3.16 -0.68 -18.25
CA TYR A 203 -4.25 -0.42 -17.28
C TYR A 203 -5.68 -0.54 -17.84
N GLU A 204 -5.86 -0.96 -19.09
CA GLU A 204 -7.19 -1.09 -19.70
C GLU A 204 -8.12 -2.03 -18.90
N TYR A 205 -7.58 -3.14 -18.39
CA TYR A 205 -8.33 -4.09 -17.57
C TYR A 205 -8.84 -3.47 -16.25
N VAL A 206 -8.14 -2.47 -15.71
CA VAL A 206 -8.54 -1.77 -14.48
C VAL A 206 -9.76 -0.91 -14.77
N TRP A 207 -9.69 -0.13 -15.86
CA TRP A 207 -10.80 0.74 -16.27
C TRP A 207 -12.07 -0.04 -16.58
N ASN A 208 -11.95 -1.15 -17.33
CA ASN A 208 -13.09 -1.99 -17.67
C ASN A 208 -13.82 -2.57 -16.45
N ARG A 209 -13.13 -2.74 -15.31
CA ARG A 209 -13.74 -3.16 -14.05
C ARG A 209 -14.28 -1.99 -13.22
N MET A 210 -13.66 -0.82 -13.37
CA MET A 210 -13.98 0.39 -12.63
C MET A 210 -15.22 1.11 -13.17
N LYS A 211 -15.40 1.15 -14.48
CA LYS A 211 -16.48 1.91 -15.15
C LYS A 211 -17.88 1.58 -14.64
N ASP A 212 -18.13 0.30 -14.35
CA ASP A 212 -19.45 -0.18 -13.91
C ASP A 212 -19.63 -0.14 -12.38
N SER A 213 -18.58 0.19 -11.62
CA SER A 213 -18.54 0.08 -10.16
C SER A 213 -18.08 1.38 -9.49
N THR A 214 -18.78 2.49 -9.77
CA THR A 214 -18.47 3.78 -9.17
C THR A 214 -19.14 3.98 -7.81
N ILE A 215 -18.44 4.67 -6.91
CA ILE A 215 -18.92 5.03 -5.57
C ILE A 215 -19.37 6.50 -5.59
N GLN A 216 -20.46 6.82 -4.90
CA GLN A 216 -20.88 8.21 -4.69
C GLN A 216 -20.22 8.80 -3.44
N TYR A 217 -20.16 10.14 -3.36
CA TYR A 217 -19.60 10.79 -2.21
C TYR A 217 -20.50 10.61 -0.99
N ASP A 218 -20.01 9.93 0.04
CA ASP A 218 -20.76 9.68 1.27
C ASP A 218 -20.62 10.83 2.26
N VAL A 219 -21.69 11.09 3.01
CA VAL A 219 -21.75 12.11 4.06
C VAL A 219 -20.58 11.91 5.05
N PRO A 220 -19.84 12.97 5.41
CA PRO A 220 -18.81 12.91 6.43
C PRO A 220 -19.35 12.28 7.72
N GLY A 221 -18.61 11.33 8.29
CA GLY A 221 -19.01 10.68 9.53
C GLY A 221 -20.03 9.54 9.39
N SER A 222 -20.52 9.19 8.21
CA SER A 222 -21.19 7.90 8.00
C SER A 222 -20.16 6.79 7.70
N VAL A 223 -20.47 5.53 8.07
CA VAL A 223 -19.69 4.35 7.63
C VAL A 223 -20.40 3.76 6.42
N PRO A 224 -19.84 3.86 5.21
CA PRO A 224 -20.52 3.38 4.02
C PRO A 224 -20.60 1.85 3.93
N PRO A 225 -21.69 1.29 3.39
CA PRO A 225 -21.89 -0.16 3.29
C PRO A 225 -20.90 -0.84 2.35
N TRP A 226 -20.36 -0.12 1.36
CA TRP A 226 -19.36 -0.65 0.43
C TRP A 226 -18.04 -1.03 1.14
N MET A 227 -17.72 -0.42 2.28
CA MET A 227 -16.52 -0.78 3.05
C MET A 227 -16.56 -2.21 3.56
N ASP A 228 -17.75 -2.73 3.91
CA ASP A 228 -17.90 -4.11 4.35
C ASP A 228 -17.80 -5.12 3.18
N VAL A 229 -18.12 -4.70 1.96
CA VAL A 229 -17.91 -5.50 0.74
C VAL A 229 -16.41 -5.67 0.46
N ILE A 230 -15.63 -4.60 0.66
CA ILE A 230 -14.16 -4.63 0.53
C ILE A 230 -13.54 -5.50 1.62
N ASN A 231 -14.03 -5.38 2.86
CA ASN A 231 -13.55 -6.19 3.98
C ASN A 231 -13.73 -7.70 3.74
N LYS A 232 -14.81 -8.09 3.04
CA LYS A 232 -15.03 -9.48 2.58
C LYS A 232 -14.15 -9.90 1.41
N GLY A 233 -13.29 -9.00 0.89
CA GLY A 233 -12.37 -9.26 -0.22
C GLY A 233 -13.06 -9.40 -1.58
N LYS A 234 -14.30 -8.92 -1.75
CA LYS A 234 -15.05 -9.00 -3.02
C LYS A 234 -14.77 -7.82 -3.97
N ALA A 235 -14.26 -6.72 -3.43
CA ALA A 235 -13.93 -5.53 -4.19
C ALA A 235 -12.74 -4.79 -3.57
N CYS A 236 -12.14 -3.88 -4.32
CA CYS A 236 -11.14 -2.93 -3.86
C CYS A 236 -11.52 -1.51 -4.29
N VAL A 237 -11.00 -0.50 -3.62
CA VAL A 237 -11.18 0.91 -4.03
C VAL A 237 -9.85 1.49 -4.45
N VAL A 238 -9.82 2.09 -5.63
CA VAL A 238 -8.71 2.91 -6.11
C VAL A 238 -9.08 4.36 -5.86
N GLY A 239 -8.23 5.07 -5.13
CA GLY A 239 -8.58 6.36 -4.57
C GLY A 239 -7.36 7.15 -4.14
N GLU A 240 -7.61 8.33 -3.57
CA GLU A 240 -6.59 9.09 -2.85
C GLU A 240 -6.26 8.39 -1.52
N SER A 241 -4.98 8.06 -1.30
CA SER A 241 -4.56 7.31 -0.11
C SER A 241 -4.93 8.00 1.18
N TYR A 242 -4.80 9.33 1.25
CA TYR A 242 -5.15 10.10 2.44
C TYR A 242 -6.64 9.98 2.77
N HIS A 243 -7.52 10.23 1.80
CA HIS A 243 -8.97 10.12 1.99
C HIS A 243 -9.38 8.70 2.41
N MET A 244 -8.77 7.68 1.83
CA MET A 244 -9.05 6.30 2.21
C MET A 244 -8.58 5.97 3.62
N LYS A 245 -7.39 6.45 4.03
CA LYS A 245 -6.86 6.27 5.39
C LYS A 245 -7.76 6.94 6.43
N THR A 246 -8.28 8.15 6.17
CA THR A 246 -9.22 8.81 7.08
C THR A 246 -10.53 8.04 7.22
N ARG A 247 -11.10 7.53 6.11
CA ARG A 247 -12.32 6.70 6.15
C ARG A 247 -12.13 5.38 6.92
N VAL A 248 -10.97 4.74 6.78
CA VAL A 248 -10.62 3.56 7.59
C VAL A 248 -10.57 3.91 9.08
N GLY A 249 -10.00 5.07 9.43
CA GLY A 249 -10.01 5.61 10.79
C GLY A 249 -11.43 5.85 11.33
N ASP A 250 -12.28 6.54 10.58
CA ASP A 250 -13.68 6.81 10.95
C ASP A 250 -14.47 5.52 11.21
N ARG A 251 -14.28 4.51 10.36
CA ARG A 251 -14.89 3.19 10.55
C ARG A 251 -14.36 2.50 11.80
N PHE A 252 -13.05 2.59 12.07
CA PHE A 252 -12.45 2.00 13.26
C PHE A 252 -13.03 2.64 14.54
N PHE A 253 -13.09 3.97 14.62
CA PHE A 253 -13.65 4.66 15.78
C PHE A 253 -15.13 4.32 16.02
N LYS A 254 -15.91 4.07 14.97
CA LYS A 254 -17.35 3.76 15.10
C LYS A 254 -17.68 2.30 15.32
N THR A 255 -16.92 1.39 14.72
CA THR A 255 -17.24 -0.04 14.68
C THR A 255 -16.24 -0.93 15.42
N GLY A 256 -15.05 -0.40 15.74
CA GLY A 256 -13.93 -1.18 16.29
C GLY A 256 -13.26 -2.14 15.30
N LYS A 257 -13.69 -2.18 14.02
CA LYS A 257 -13.20 -3.17 13.04
C LYS A 257 -11.95 -2.68 12.29
N CYS A 258 -10.88 -3.47 12.28
CA CYS A 258 -9.58 -3.16 11.66
C CYS A 258 -9.24 -4.00 10.41
N GLY A 259 -10.24 -4.54 9.70
CA GLY A 259 -10.03 -5.45 8.56
C GLY A 259 -9.76 -4.81 7.19
N LEU A 260 -9.51 -3.49 7.16
CA LEU A 260 -9.24 -2.75 5.92
C LEU A 260 -7.86 -2.13 5.98
N ARG A 261 -7.16 -2.14 4.85
CA ARG A 261 -5.87 -1.47 4.72
C ARG A 261 -5.78 -0.74 3.38
N VAL A 262 -4.95 0.29 3.38
CA VAL A 262 -4.66 1.12 2.21
C VAL A 262 -3.20 0.92 1.88
N SER A 263 -2.93 0.36 0.70
CA SER A 263 -1.59 0.24 0.13
C SER A 263 -1.39 1.39 -0.85
N ASP A 264 -0.25 2.07 -0.76
CA ASP A 264 0.08 3.14 -1.69
C ASP A 264 0.50 2.52 -3.03
N ILE A 265 -0.04 3.04 -4.15
CA ILE A 265 0.32 2.56 -5.49
C ILE A 265 1.30 3.55 -6.09
N ASP A 266 2.33 3.04 -6.76
CA ASP A 266 3.25 3.84 -7.56
C ASP A 266 2.59 4.26 -8.89
N LEU A 267 1.64 5.19 -8.79
CA LEU A 267 1.06 5.94 -9.89
C LEU A 267 1.54 7.40 -9.79
N GLN A 268 1.35 8.16 -10.86
CA GLN A 268 1.67 9.59 -10.88
C GLN A 268 1.09 10.31 -9.65
N SER A 269 1.95 10.99 -8.89
CA SER A 269 1.53 11.87 -7.80
C SER A 269 0.85 13.11 -8.38
N SER A 270 -0.27 13.51 -7.78
CA SER A 270 -1.06 14.67 -8.22
C SER A 270 -1.07 15.75 -7.14
N TYR A 271 -1.19 17.00 -7.57
CA TYR A 271 -1.21 18.14 -6.67
C TYR A 271 -2.64 18.51 -6.29
N VAL A 272 -2.83 18.93 -5.04
CA VAL A 272 -4.11 19.48 -4.59
C VAL A 272 -3.95 20.96 -4.24
N ALA A 273 -4.91 21.72 -4.74
CA ALA A 273 -5.00 23.16 -4.59
C ALA A 273 -6.46 23.57 -4.38
N LEU A 274 -6.67 24.81 -3.97
CA LEU A 274 -8.00 25.43 -4.09
C LEU A 274 -8.16 25.98 -5.51
N ALA A 275 -9.37 25.91 -6.02
CA ALA A 275 -9.75 26.50 -7.29
C ALA A 275 -10.56 27.77 -7.06
N PHE A 276 -10.31 28.76 -7.89
CA PHE A 276 -11.00 30.03 -7.96
C PHE A 276 -11.70 30.13 -9.31
N ARG A 277 -12.72 31.00 -9.37
CA ARG A 277 -13.29 31.41 -10.66
C ARG A 277 -12.19 31.92 -11.60
N LYS A 278 -12.33 31.61 -12.89
CA LYS A 278 -11.32 31.97 -13.90
C LYS A 278 -11.11 33.49 -14.00
N GLU A 279 -12.13 34.28 -13.68
CA GLU A 279 -12.07 35.75 -13.61
C GLU A 279 -11.08 36.26 -12.54
N TYR A 280 -10.79 35.48 -11.51
CA TYR A 280 -9.82 35.82 -10.48
C TYR A 280 -8.36 35.58 -10.89
N HIS A 281 -8.11 35.16 -12.13
CA HIS A 281 -6.76 34.98 -12.65
C HIS A 281 -5.92 36.25 -12.46
N ASN A 282 -4.75 36.10 -11.84
CA ASN A 282 -3.79 37.18 -11.58
C ASN A 282 -4.31 38.34 -10.70
N THR A 283 -5.45 38.16 -10.01
CA THR A 283 -5.96 39.15 -9.06
C THR A 283 -5.11 39.22 -7.79
N ASP A 284 -5.18 40.35 -7.09
CA ASP A 284 -4.50 40.53 -5.80
C ASP A 284 -4.98 39.53 -4.74
N LEU A 285 -6.22 39.04 -4.84
CA LEU A 285 -6.77 38.01 -3.97
C LEU A 285 -5.96 36.71 -4.08
N VAL A 286 -5.84 36.15 -5.29
CA VAL A 286 -5.10 34.90 -5.54
C VAL A 286 -3.60 35.09 -5.24
N LYS A 287 -3.04 36.26 -5.54
CA LYS A 287 -1.64 36.59 -5.19
C LYS A 287 -1.40 36.62 -3.68
N LYS A 288 -2.27 37.27 -2.91
CA LYS A 288 -2.18 37.30 -1.44
C LYS A 288 -2.34 35.90 -0.86
N PHE A 289 -3.28 35.13 -1.40
CA PHE A 289 -3.50 33.73 -1.05
C PHE A 289 -2.25 32.88 -1.25
N ASN A 290 -1.66 32.96 -2.44
CA ASN A 290 -0.46 32.20 -2.79
C ASN A 290 0.79 32.61 -2.01
N ARG A 291 0.87 33.85 -1.51
CA ARG A 291 1.98 34.31 -0.66
C ARG A 291 1.86 33.85 0.80
N GLY A 292 0.77 33.16 1.16
CA GLY A 292 0.47 32.85 2.56
C GLY A 292 0.28 34.12 3.40
N ILE A 293 -0.04 35.26 2.75
CA ILE A 293 -0.45 36.47 3.45
C ILE A 293 -1.94 36.30 3.75
N PHE A 294 -2.22 35.30 4.58
CA PHE A 294 -3.43 35.10 5.38
C PHE A 294 -3.02 34.32 6.63
#